data_AF-A0AAX0QQL3-F1
#
_entry.id   AF-A0AAX0QQL3-F1
#
_cell.length_a   1.000
_cell.length_b   1.000
_cell.length_c   1.000
_cell.angle_alpha   90.00
_cell.angle_beta   90.00
_cell.angle_gamma   90.00
#
_symmetry.space_group_name_H-M   'P 1'
#
loop_
_entity.id
_entity.type
_entity.pdbx_description
1 polymer ?
#
loop_
_entity_poly.entity_id
_entity_poly.type
_entity_poly.pdbx_seq_one_letter_code
_entity_poly.pdbx_strand_id
1 'polypeptide(L)'
;MFNPLKAVARKSNNQNKKDNINKVSRQWNDVARQLSDAINLFIAYWDQPIYGVLAAIQFEINAKYYKRPKDSKIKSVNTCLYRIINEKTLKDIEQELSKENDIKNYDFSLLNEILKRNNIKSSFG
;
A
#
# COMPACT_ATOMS: atom_id res chain seq x y z
N MET A 1 -2.25 -25.64 -10.63
CA MET A 1 -2.20 -24.72 -9.48
C MET A 1 -1.44 -23.46 -9.89
N PHE A 2 -2.04 -22.29 -9.71
CA PHE A 2 -1.44 -20.99 -10.04
C PHE A 2 -0.59 -20.53 -8.84
N ASN A 3 0.68 -20.19 -9.07
CA ASN A 3 1.60 -19.72 -8.03
C ASN A 3 1.83 -18.20 -8.22
N PRO A 4 1.30 -17.34 -7.35
CA PRO A 4 1.28 -15.89 -7.57
C PRO A 4 2.64 -15.20 -7.40
N LEU A 5 3.71 -15.93 -7.04
CA LEU A 5 5.04 -15.38 -6.77
C LEU A 5 6.13 -15.84 -7.76
N LYS A 6 5.79 -16.68 -8.75
CA LYS A 6 6.77 -17.03 -9.80
C LYS A 6 6.74 -15.99 -10.91
N ALA A 7 7.78 -15.17 -10.98
CA ALA A 7 8.11 -14.41 -12.17
C ALA A 7 8.31 -15.38 -13.34
N VAL A 8 7.32 -15.47 -14.21
CA VAL A 8 7.43 -16.21 -15.46
C VAL A 8 8.43 -15.47 -16.33
N ALA A 9 9.65 -16.00 -16.44
CA ALA A 9 10.62 -15.57 -17.43
C ALA A 9 9.98 -15.70 -18.82
N ARG A 10 9.59 -14.58 -19.42
CA ARG A 10 8.98 -14.55 -20.75
C ARG A 10 10.09 -14.82 -21.78
N LYS A 11 10.17 -16.07 -22.27
CA LYS A 11 10.78 -16.33 -23.57
C LYS A 11 9.96 -15.59 -24.62
N SER A 12 10.61 -14.61 -25.24
CA SER A 12 10.10 -13.87 -26.39
C SER A 12 9.78 -14.83 -27.52
N ASN A 13 8.55 -14.81 -28.01
CA ASN A 13 8.25 -15.17 -29.38
C ASN A 13 7.15 -14.26 -29.92
N ASN A 14 7.52 -13.56 -30.99
CA ASN A 14 6.71 -12.66 -31.78
C ASN A 14 5.39 -13.31 -32.21
N GLN A 15 4.26 -12.74 -31.80
CA GLN A 15 3.06 -12.69 -32.64
C GLN A 15 2.36 -11.34 -32.47
N ASN A 16 2.37 -10.59 -33.56
CA ASN A 16 1.64 -9.35 -33.77
C ASN A 16 0.14 -9.56 -33.54
N LYS A 17 -0.43 -8.84 -32.57
CA LYS A 17 -1.81 -8.39 -32.64
C LYS A 17 -1.92 -7.03 -31.97
N LYS A 18 -2.02 -6.01 -32.81
CA LYS A 18 -2.08 -4.60 -32.43
C LYS A 18 -3.51 -4.27 -32.01
N ASP A 19 -3.97 -4.87 -30.91
CA ASP A 19 -5.18 -4.42 -30.23
C ASP A 19 -4.78 -3.20 -29.38
N ASN A 20 -4.83 -2.02 -30.00
CA ASN A 20 -4.71 -0.72 -29.35
C ASN A 20 -5.94 -0.45 -28.47
N ILE A 21 -6.16 -1.30 -27.46
CA ILE A 21 -6.94 -0.89 -26.31
C ILE A 21 -5.98 -0.03 -25.51
N ASN A 22 -6.10 1.29 -25.66
CA ASN A 22 -5.59 2.24 -24.68
C ASN A 22 -6.21 1.87 -23.34
N LYS A 23 -5.56 0.96 -22.62
CA LYS A 23 -5.89 0.61 -21.25
C LYS A 23 -5.51 1.85 -20.45
N VAL A 24 -6.46 2.78 -20.35
CA VAL A 24 -6.34 3.97 -19.51
C VAL A 24 -6.01 3.42 -18.13
N SER A 25 -4.73 3.48 -17.76
CA SER A 25 -4.31 3.05 -16.44
C SER A 25 -5.06 3.94 -15.46
N ARG A 26 -5.71 3.33 -14.46
CA ARG A 26 -6.39 4.09 -13.42
C ARG A 26 -5.37 5.06 -12.83
N GLN A 27 -5.57 6.36 -13.05
CA GLN A 27 -4.66 7.38 -12.53
C GLN A 27 -4.93 7.50 -11.03
N TRP A 28 -4.02 6.95 -10.23
CA TRP A 28 -4.07 7.05 -8.78
C TRP A 28 -3.60 8.42 -8.33
N ASN A 29 -4.24 8.96 -7.29
CA ASN A 29 -3.61 10.00 -6.51
C ASN A 29 -2.45 9.39 -5.71
N ASP A 30 -1.29 10.03 -5.70
CA ASP A 30 -0.10 9.45 -5.05
C ASP A 30 -0.29 9.21 -3.55
N VAL A 31 -0.95 10.13 -2.83
CA VAL A 31 -1.23 9.95 -1.40
C VAL A 31 -2.24 8.83 -1.16
N ALA A 32 -3.26 8.71 -2.02
CA ALA A 32 -4.20 7.60 -1.96
C ALA A 32 -3.50 6.25 -2.21
N ARG A 33 -2.58 6.22 -3.17
CA ARG A 33 -1.77 5.03 -3.48
C ARG A 33 -0.91 4.64 -2.28
N GLN A 34 -0.13 5.56 -1.72
CA GLN A 34 0.72 5.28 -0.56
C GLN A 34 -0.12 4.80 0.64
N LEU A 35 -1.30 5.40 0.89
CA LEU A 35 -2.16 4.98 1.99
C LEU A 35 -2.77 3.58 1.78
N SER A 36 -3.19 3.27 0.54
CA SER A 36 -3.68 1.93 0.19
C SER A 36 -2.56 0.88 0.31
N ASP A 37 -1.37 1.22 -0.17
CA ASP A 37 -0.20 0.36 -0.10
C ASP A 37 0.20 0.08 1.35
N ALA A 38 0.16 1.10 2.22
CA ALA A 38 0.42 0.95 3.65
C ALA A 38 -0.57 -0.02 4.33
N ILE A 39 -1.88 0.11 4.03
CA ILE A 39 -2.90 -0.78 4.60
C ILE A 39 -2.72 -2.21 4.06
N ASN A 40 -2.43 -2.37 2.76
CA ASN A 40 -2.22 -3.69 2.17
C ASN A 40 -0.98 -4.40 2.73
N LEU A 41 0.13 -3.67 2.90
CA LEU A 41 1.35 -4.19 3.54
C LEU A 41 1.06 -4.61 4.98
N PHE A 42 0.32 -3.78 5.72
CA PHE A 42 -0.10 -4.12 7.07
C PHE A 42 -0.97 -5.39 7.12
N ILE A 43 -1.95 -5.54 6.23
CA ILE A 43 -2.79 -6.76 6.15
C ILE A 43 -1.92 -7.99 5.88
N ALA A 44 -0.94 -7.88 4.97
CA ALA A 44 -0.04 -8.98 4.65
C ALA A 44 0.83 -9.41 5.84
N TYR A 45 1.21 -8.46 6.71
CA TYR A 45 1.94 -8.76 7.94
C TYR A 45 1.05 -9.29 9.08
N TRP A 46 -0.16 -8.76 9.23
CA TRP A 46 -1.01 -9.04 10.38
C TRP A 46 -1.67 -10.43 10.34
N ASP A 47 -1.76 -11.04 9.16
CA ASP A 47 -2.36 -12.38 8.92
C ASP A 47 -3.78 -12.56 9.51
N GLN A 48 -4.47 -11.47 9.79
CA GLN A 48 -5.87 -11.45 10.20
C GLN A 48 -6.66 -10.39 9.43
N PRO A 49 -7.97 -10.57 9.25
CA PRO A 49 -8.81 -9.57 8.60
C PRO A 49 -8.82 -8.26 9.39
N ILE A 50 -8.79 -7.14 8.67
CA ILE A 50 -8.99 -5.81 9.27
C ILE A 50 -10.48 -5.52 9.43
N TYR A 51 -10.84 -4.84 10.51
CA TYR A 51 -12.21 -4.47 10.84
C TYR A 51 -12.34 -2.98 11.16
N GLY A 52 -13.58 -2.50 11.27
CA GLY A 52 -13.89 -1.15 11.76
C GLY A 52 -13.30 -0.04 10.90
N VAL A 53 -12.66 0.93 11.54
CA VAL A 53 -12.14 2.15 10.90
C VAL A 53 -11.14 1.85 9.79
N LEU A 54 -10.24 0.88 10.00
CA LEU A 54 -9.20 0.56 9.02
C LEU A 54 -9.80 -0.04 7.75
N ALA A 55 -10.76 -0.96 7.90
CA ALA A 55 -11.49 -1.56 6.79
C ALA A 55 -12.33 -0.52 6.03
N ALA A 56 -13.00 0.39 6.75
CA ALA A 56 -13.78 1.46 6.14
C ALA A 56 -12.90 2.43 5.33
N ILE A 57 -11.73 2.80 5.86
CA ILE A 57 -10.77 3.64 5.13
C ILE A 57 -10.26 2.89 3.90
N GLN A 58 -9.88 1.62 4.01
CA GLN A 58 -9.39 0.83 2.88
C GLN A 58 -10.42 0.75 1.75
N PHE A 59 -11.67 0.46 2.10
CA PHE A 59 -12.78 0.43 1.14
C PHE A 59 -12.95 1.79 0.44
N GLU A 60 -12.94 2.89 1.20
CA GLU A 60 -13.12 4.22 0.62
C GLU A 60 -11.94 4.64 -0.29
N ILE A 61 -10.70 4.33 0.09
CA ILE A 61 -9.52 4.63 -0.73
C ILE A 61 -9.58 3.86 -2.05
N ASN A 62 -9.96 2.59 -2.02
CA ASN A 62 -10.12 1.79 -3.23
C ASN A 62 -11.24 2.31 -4.14
N ALA A 63 -12.36 2.76 -3.55
CA ALA A 63 -13.46 3.36 -4.30
C ALA A 63 -13.10 4.74 -4.89
N LYS A 64 -12.28 5.54 -4.18
CA LYS A 64 -11.91 6.92 -4.53
C LYS A 64 -10.40 7.06 -4.80
N TYR A 65 -9.82 6.08 -5.49
CA TYR A 65 -8.38 5.97 -5.72
C TYR A 65 -7.73 7.20 -6.39
N TYR A 66 -8.52 7.96 -7.15
CA TYR A 66 -8.11 9.15 -7.89
C TYR A 66 -8.15 10.44 -7.03
N LYS A 67 -8.69 10.38 -5.81
CA LYS A 67 -8.88 11.55 -4.94
C LYS A 67 -7.92 11.53 -3.75
N ARG A 68 -7.29 12.67 -3.46
CA ARG A 68 -6.44 12.83 -2.27
C ARG A 68 -7.26 12.54 -1.00
N PRO A 69 -6.81 11.62 -0.13
CA PRO A 69 -7.48 11.38 1.15
C PRO A 69 -7.32 12.57 2.08
N LYS A 70 -8.27 12.72 3.01
CA LYS A 70 -8.18 13.72 4.08
C LYS A 70 -7.05 13.34 5.03
N ASP A 71 -6.31 14.32 5.51
CA ASP A 71 -5.24 14.15 6.51
C ASP A 71 -5.76 13.44 7.77
N SER A 72 -7.02 13.64 8.16
CA SER A 72 -7.64 12.92 9.29
C SER A 72 -7.64 11.40 9.10
N LYS A 73 -7.80 10.90 7.88
CA LYS A 73 -7.75 9.46 7.60
C LYS A 73 -6.34 8.91 7.72
N ILE A 74 -5.35 9.67 7.25
CA ILE A 74 -3.93 9.31 7.39
C ILE A 74 -3.57 9.22 8.87
N LYS A 75 -4.02 10.19 9.68
CA LYS A 75 -3.88 10.16 11.15
C LYS A 75 -4.57 8.93 11.75
N SER A 76 -5.79 8.62 11.34
CA SER A 76 -6.50 7.43 11.84
C SER A 76 -5.76 6.13 11.53
N VAL A 77 -5.27 5.96 10.30
CA VAL A 77 -4.46 4.78 9.92
C VAL A 77 -3.18 4.73 10.75
N ASN A 78 -2.47 5.85 10.91
CA ASN A 78 -1.28 5.93 11.75
C ASN A 78 -1.57 5.50 13.20
N THR A 79 -2.66 5.97 13.79
CA THR A 79 -3.07 5.57 15.14
C THR A 79 -3.43 4.07 15.22
N CYS A 80 -4.12 3.53 14.22
CA CYS A 80 -4.42 2.10 14.16
C CYS A 80 -3.12 1.27 14.09
N LEU A 81 -2.19 1.65 13.21
CA LEU A 81 -0.89 0.99 13.08
C LEU A 81 -0.13 1.06 14.40
N TYR A 82 0.05 2.25 14.98
CA TYR A 82 0.74 2.43 16.25
C TYR A 82 0.21 1.51 17.36
N ARG A 83 -1.11 1.31 17.43
CA ARG A 83 -1.71 0.42 18.44
C ARG A 83 -1.42 -1.06 18.21
N ILE A 84 -1.18 -1.47 16.97
CA ILE A 84 -1.05 -2.89 16.59
C ILE A 84 0.43 -3.30 16.45
N ILE A 85 1.22 -2.50 15.73
CA ILE A 85 2.64 -2.77 15.48
C ILE A 85 3.57 -2.07 16.50
N ASN A 86 2.99 -1.27 17.40
CA ASN A 86 3.66 -0.61 18.54
C ASN A 86 4.88 0.23 18.12
N GLU A 87 6.08 -0.13 18.57
CA GLU A 87 7.32 0.61 18.31
C GLU A 87 7.90 0.38 16.90
N LYS A 88 7.36 -0.60 16.16
CA LYS A 88 7.77 -0.85 14.77
C LYS A 88 7.08 0.12 13.81
N THR A 89 7.71 0.32 12.67
CA THR A 89 7.15 1.02 11.51
C THR A 89 6.80 0.05 10.39
N LEU A 90 6.00 0.50 9.41
CA LEU A 90 5.76 -0.29 8.20
C LEU A 90 7.03 -0.51 7.39
N LYS A 91 8.03 0.38 7.46
CA LYS A 91 9.35 0.15 6.89
C LYS A 91 10.11 -0.99 7.57
N ASP A 92 10.02 -1.12 8.89
CA ASP A 92 10.62 -2.25 9.59
C ASP A 92 9.95 -3.57 9.17
N ILE A 93 8.62 -3.56 9.04
CA ILE A 93 7.84 -4.72 8.55
C ILE A 93 8.20 -5.07 7.10
N GLU A 94 8.37 -4.08 6.23
CA GLU A 94 8.82 -4.30 4.86
C GLU A 94 10.21 -4.96 4.82
N GLN A 95 11.14 -4.48 5.66
CA GLN A 95 12.47 -5.08 5.79
C GLN A 95 12.42 -6.51 6.34
N GLU A 96 11.50 -6.82 7.25
CA GLU A 96 11.30 -8.19 7.73
C GLU A 96 10.76 -9.10 6.61
N LEU A 97 9.70 -8.67 5.92
CA LEU A 97 9.07 -9.46 4.86
C LEU A 97 9.97 -9.66 3.63
N SER A 98 10.79 -8.66 3.29
CA SER A 98 11.74 -8.73 2.16
C SER A 98 12.89 -9.71 2.35
N LYS A 99 13.19 -10.13 3.58
CA LYS A 99 14.22 -11.16 3.83
C LYS A 99 13.82 -12.53 3.32
N GLU A 100 12.52 -12.82 3.37
CA GLU A 100 11.96 -14.14 3.05
C GLU A 100 11.22 -14.14 1.70
N ASN A 101 10.88 -12.96 1.17
CA ASN A 101 10.06 -12.81 -0.03
C ASN A 101 10.59 -11.70 -0.95
N ASP A 102 10.41 -11.87 -2.26
CA ASP A 102 10.66 -10.81 -3.24
C ASP A 102 9.46 -9.85 -3.29
N ILE A 103 9.44 -8.85 -2.40
CA ILE A 103 8.38 -7.84 -2.33
C ILE A 103 8.82 -6.53 -2.99
N LYS A 104 7.85 -5.80 -3.55
CA LYS A 104 8.08 -4.46 -4.08
C LYS A 104 8.50 -3.50 -2.95
N ASN A 105 9.35 -2.53 -3.29
CA ASN A 105 9.66 -1.42 -2.38
C ASN A 105 8.46 -0.49 -2.25
N TYR A 106 8.08 -0.17 -1.01
CA TYR A 106 6.98 0.74 -0.73
C TYR A 106 7.47 2.16 -0.47
N ASP A 107 6.74 3.18 -0.92
CA ASP A 107 7.07 4.57 -0.63
C ASP A 107 5.98 5.16 0.26
N PHE A 108 6.37 5.74 1.39
CA PHE A 108 5.48 6.39 2.37
C PHE A 108 5.86 7.86 2.64
N SER A 109 6.76 8.45 1.85
CA SER A 109 7.27 9.80 2.09
C SER A 109 6.18 10.86 2.19
N LEU A 110 5.13 10.78 1.36
CA LEU A 110 4.03 11.76 1.41
C LEU A 110 3.21 11.63 2.69
N LEU A 111 3.00 10.41 3.18
CA LEU A 111 2.32 10.17 4.46
C LEU A 111 3.15 10.72 5.62
N ASN A 112 4.46 10.47 5.60
CA ASN A 112 5.41 10.99 6.60
C ASN A 112 5.43 12.52 6.62
N GLU A 113 5.47 13.18 5.48
CA GLU A 113 5.42 14.64 5.38
C GLU A 113 4.12 15.21 5.95
N ILE A 114 2.99 14.56 5.67
CA ILE A 114 1.69 14.97 6.22
C ILE A 114 1.71 14.86 7.76
N LEU A 115 2.19 13.76 8.32
CA LEU A 115 2.27 13.60 9.77
C LEU A 115 3.27 14.55 10.42
N LYS A 116 4.43 14.77 9.79
CA LYS A 116 5.47 15.70 10.26
C LYS A 116 4.94 17.12 10.35
N ARG A 117 4.22 17.60 9.34
CA ARG A 117 3.55 18.92 9.36
C ARG A 117 2.53 19.06 10.49
N ASN A 118 2.01 17.96 11.00
CA ASN A 118 1.07 17.92 12.11
C ASN A 118 1.74 17.59 13.47
N ASN A 119 3.08 17.52 13.53
CA ASN A 119 3.86 17.11 14.72
C ASN A 119 3.44 15.73 15.28
N ILE A 120 3.11 14.77 14.41
CA ILE A 120 2.73 13.41 14.78
C ILE A 120 3.86 12.45 14.42
N LYS A 121 4.25 11.57 15.37
CA LYS A 121 5.21 10.48 15.10
C LYS A 121 4.59 9.50 14.08
N SER A 122 5.37 9.17 13.05
CA SER A 122 4.94 8.26 11.99
C SER A 122 5.16 6.80 12.38
N SER A 123 4.15 5.97 12.11
CA SER A 123 4.21 4.51 12.10
C SER A 123 4.49 3.96 10.69
N PHE A 124 4.61 4.81 9.68
CA PHE A 124 4.90 4.38 8.30
C PHE A 124 6.40 4.12 8.10
N GLY A 125 7.27 4.89 8.79
CA GLY A 125 8.73 4.80 8.68
C GLY A 125 9.31 5.81 7.71
#